data_AF-A0A963EV84-F1
#
_entry.id   AF-A0A963EV84-F1
#
_cell.length_a   1.000
_cell.length_b   1.000
_cell.length_c   1.000
_cell.angle_alpha   90.00
_cell.angle_beta   90.00
_cell.angle_gamma   90.00
#
_symmetry.space_group_name_H-M   'P 1'
#
loop_
_entity.id
_entity.type
_entity.pdbx_description
1 polymer ?
#
loop_
_entity_poly.entity_id
_entity_poly.type
_entity_poly.pdbx_seq_one_letter_code
_entity_poly.pdbx_strand_id
1 'polypeptide(L)'
;MSAISKNLRDATAEIGAKAGRPISGSSKIYVQGSRSDIRVPMREIHLSDTPASFGAEKNAPVTVYDTSGPYTDPNARIDLRKGLEDIRRHWIEERGDSDRLPQLSSSYGRQRAADGSLDHLRFEHLRAPRRAKAGANVSQMHYARKGIVTPEMEFVAIRERLRLDEARERGLLRQQHPGFSFGASIPQEITPEFVRSEVARGRAIIPANINHPELEPVIIGRNFLVKINGNIGNSALSSSIEEEVEKMAWGIRWGADTIMDLSTGKNIHETREWILRNSPVPIGTVPIYQALEKVGGVAEELTWDIMRDTLIEQAEQGVDYFTIHAGVLLRY
;
A
#
# COMPACT_ATOMS: atom_id res chain seq x y z
N MET A 1 27.23 -10.90 7.43
CA MET A 1 26.60 -12.02 6.68
C MET A 1 25.21 -12.22 7.28
N SER A 2 24.12 -12.07 6.51
CA SER A 2 22.77 -12.11 7.08
C SER A 2 22.53 -13.49 7.74
N ALA A 3 22.04 -13.48 8.98
CA ALA A 3 21.78 -14.68 9.78
C ALA A 3 20.36 -15.22 9.54
N ILE A 4 19.73 -14.85 8.42
CA ILE A 4 18.38 -15.30 8.08
C ILE A 4 18.32 -16.82 8.07
N SER A 5 17.32 -17.38 8.76
CA SER A 5 17.12 -18.82 8.84
C SER A 5 17.00 -19.44 7.45
N LYS A 6 17.52 -20.66 7.28
CA LYS A 6 17.43 -21.39 6.00
C LYS A 6 15.97 -21.53 5.53
N ASN A 7 15.05 -21.77 6.46
CA ASN A 7 13.62 -21.88 6.17
C ASN A 7 13.05 -20.57 5.61
N LEU A 8 13.40 -19.41 6.19
CA LEU A 8 12.97 -18.10 5.69
C LEU A 8 13.54 -17.80 4.30
N ARG A 9 14.77 -18.25 4.01
CA ARG A 9 15.36 -18.13 2.66
C ARG A 9 14.66 -18.97 1.62
N ASP A 10 14.38 -20.24 1.93
CA ASP A 10 13.79 -21.17 0.97
C ASP A 10 12.32 -20.81 0.69
N ALA A 11 11.56 -20.46 1.74
CA ALA A 11 10.18 -20.03 1.62
C ALA A 11 10.03 -18.68 0.88
N THR A 12 10.91 -17.72 1.13
CA THR A 12 10.87 -16.43 0.40
C THR A 12 11.15 -16.59 -1.10
N ALA A 13 12.04 -17.52 -1.48
CA ALA A 13 12.29 -17.85 -2.87
C ALA A 13 11.08 -18.52 -3.54
N GLU A 14 10.40 -19.42 -2.82
CA GLU A 14 9.21 -20.11 -3.33
C GLU A 14 8.03 -19.16 -3.51
N ILE A 15 7.76 -18.28 -2.54
CA ILE A 15 6.71 -17.26 -2.62
C ILE A 15 6.99 -16.31 -3.78
N GLY A 16 8.24 -15.84 -3.94
CA GLY A 16 8.64 -15.00 -5.07
C GLY A 16 8.34 -15.67 -6.42
N ALA A 17 8.61 -16.98 -6.55
CA ALA A 17 8.37 -17.74 -7.78
C ALA A 17 6.87 -18.03 -8.06
N LYS A 18 6.06 -18.21 -7.01
CA LYS A 18 4.61 -18.44 -7.12
C LYS A 18 3.84 -17.15 -7.37
N ALA A 19 4.16 -16.09 -6.61
CA ALA A 19 3.53 -14.78 -6.73
C ALA A 19 3.91 -14.08 -8.04
N GLY A 20 5.15 -14.28 -8.52
CA GLY A 20 5.78 -13.69 -9.71
C GLY A 20 5.17 -14.00 -11.08
N ARG A 21 3.92 -14.48 -11.15
CA ARG A 21 3.27 -14.91 -12.40
C ARG A 21 2.15 -13.95 -12.81
N PRO A 22 2.01 -13.62 -14.10
CA PRO A 22 0.86 -12.89 -14.60
C PRO A 22 -0.47 -13.53 -14.16
N ILE A 23 -1.52 -12.72 -14.00
CA ILE A 23 -2.87 -13.22 -13.78
C ILE A 23 -3.36 -13.82 -15.11
N SER A 24 -3.77 -15.09 -15.10
CA SER A 24 -4.17 -15.84 -16.29
C SER A 24 -5.15 -15.05 -17.18
N GLY A 25 -4.86 -15.02 -18.48
CA GLY A 25 -5.67 -14.28 -19.46
C GLY A 25 -5.44 -12.76 -19.47
N SER A 26 -4.47 -12.25 -18.71
CA SER A 26 -4.15 -10.82 -18.68
C SER A 26 -2.65 -10.53 -18.66
N SER A 27 -2.30 -9.30 -19.03
CA SER A 27 -0.94 -8.76 -18.97
C SER A 27 -0.91 -7.48 -18.14
N LYS A 28 0.15 -7.29 -17.37
CA LYS A 28 0.43 -6.03 -16.66
C LYS A 28 0.77 -4.95 -17.68
N ILE A 29 0.18 -3.77 -17.52
CA ILE A 29 0.54 -2.57 -18.27
C ILE A 29 0.79 -1.41 -17.31
N TYR A 30 1.52 -0.40 -17.79
CA TYR A 30 1.73 0.83 -17.05
C TYR A 30 1.33 2.03 -17.91
N VAL A 31 0.52 2.92 -17.34
CA VAL A 31 0.20 4.21 -17.93
C VAL A 31 1.17 5.24 -17.38
N GLN A 32 1.94 5.86 -18.26
CA GLN A 32 2.87 6.91 -17.85
C GLN A 32 2.09 8.21 -17.55
N GLY A 33 2.42 8.87 -16.45
CA GLY A 33 1.95 10.22 -16.15
C GLY A 33 2.77 11.30 -16.85
N SER A 34 2.68 12.52 -16.32
CA SER A 34 3.43 13.70 -16.78
C SER A 34 4.94 13.52 -16.69
N ARG A 35 5.40 12.61 -15.82
CA ARG A 35 6.81 12.25 -15.62
C ARG A 35 7.03 10.76 -15.88
N SER A 36 8.24 10.40 -16.31
CA SER A 36 8.62 9.01 -16.61
C SER A 36 8.66 8.10 -15.38
N ASP A 37 8.83 8.67 -14.19
CA ASP A 37 8.81 7.94 -12.92
C ASP A 37 7.40 7.69 -12.39
N ILE A 38 6.37 8.35 -12.93
CA ILE A 38 4.95 8.06 -12.63
C ILE A 38 4.46 6.99 -13.60
N ARG A 39 4.60 5.72 -13.20
CA ARG A 39 4.12 4.55 -13.96
C ARG A 39 2.95 3.91 -13.22
N VAL A 40 1.74 4.13 -13.70
CA VAL A 40 0.51 3.72 -13.02
C VAL A 40 0.07 2.34 -13.50
N PRO A 41 0.06 1.31 -12.63
CA PRO A 41 -0.21 -0.05 -13.03
C PRO A 41 -1.70 -0.28 -13.25
N MET A 42 -1.97 -1.03 -14.32
CA MET A 42 -3.27 -1.63 -14.64
C MET A 42 -3.00 -3.03 -15.22
N ARG A 43 -4.05 -3.78 -15.56
CA ARG A 43 -3.90 -4.97 -16.38
C ARG A 43 -4.90 -5.00 -17.52
N GLU A 44 -4.49 -5.60 -18.62
CA GLU A 44 -5.32 -5.79 -19.80
C GLU A 44 -5.74 -7.26 -19.89
N ILE A 45 -7.05 -7.52 -19.94
CA ILE A 45 -7.61 -8.84 -20.19
C ILE A 45 -7.73 -9.03 -21.69
N HIS A 46 -7.09 -10.08 -22.22
CA HIS A 46 -7.15 -10.42 -23.64
C HIS A 46 -8.43 -11.18 -23.95
N LEU A 47 -9.20 -10.67 -24.92
CA LEU A 47 -10.44 -11.30 -25.37
C LEU A 47 -10.15 -12.22 -26.56
N SER A 48 -10.86 -13.35 -26.64
CA SER A 48 -10.83 -14.21 -27.82
C SER A 48 -11.40 -13.49 -29.04
N ASP A 49 -10.89 -13.77 -30.23
CA ASP A 49 -11.42 -13.20 -31.47
C ASP A 49 -12.88 -13.65 -31.70
N THR A 50 -13.69 -12.77 -32.29
CA THR A 50 -15.07 -13.09 -32.69
C THR A 50 -15.05 -13.80 -34.04
N PRO A 51 -15.61 -15.01 -34.19
CA PRO A 51 -15.72 -15.69 -35.48
C PRO A 51 -16.55 -14.86 -36.46
N ALA A 52 -16.05 -14.67 -37.69
CA ALA A 52 -16.74 -13.95 -38.76
C ALA A 52 -16.81 -14.80 -40.04
N SER A 53 -17.68 -14.43 -40.98
CA SER A 53 -17.85 -15.18 -42.24
C SER A 53 -16.56 -15.30 -43.07
N PHE A 54 -15.61 -14.37 -42.90
CA PHE A 54 -14.28 -14.42 -43.50
C PHE A 54 -13.21 -14.16 -42.42
N GLY A 55 -12.83 -15.19 -41.68
CA GLY A 55 -11.78 -15.11 -40.65
C GLY A 55 -12.32 -14.78 -39.27
N ALA A 56 -11.63 -13.92 -38.53
CA ALA A 56 -12.00 -13.54 -37.18
C ALA A 56 -11.78 -12.04 -36.95
N GLU A 57 -12.71 -11.41 -36.23
CA GLU A 57 -12.62 -10.02 -35.79
C GLU A 57 -11.86 -9.95 -34.47
N LYS A 58 -10.80 -9.14 -34.42
CA LYS A 58 -9.99 -8.94 -33.21
C LYS A 58 -10.74 -8.09 -32.19
N ASN A 59 -10.92 -8.62 -30.98
CA ASN A 59 -11.46 -7.87 -29.86
C ASN A 59 -10.34 -7.10 -29.13
N ALA A 60 -10.57 -5.81 -28.87
CA ALA A 60 -9.65 -5.01 -28.06
C ALA A 60 -9.61 -5.53 -26.61
N PRO A 61 -8.45 -5.46 -25.92
CA PRO A 61 -8.36 -5.90 -24.53
C PRO A 61 -9.17 -4.98 -23.59
N VAL A 62 -9.60 -5.54 -22.46
CA VAL A 62 -10.30 -4.78 -21.41
C VAL A 62 -9.29 -4.37 -20.35
N THR A 63 -9.07 -3.06 -20.19
CA THR A 63 -8.25 -2.52 -19.10
C THR A 63 -9.03 -2.57 -17.79
N VAL A 64 -8.43 -3.09 -16.74
CA VAL A 64 -9.01 -3.15 -15.40
C VAL A 64 -8.01 -2.68 -14.34
N TYR A 65 -8.56 -2.25 -13.19
CA TYR A 65 -7.77 -1.88 -12.02
C TYR A 65 -6.94 -3.07 -11.55
N ASP A 66 -5.70 -2.82 -11.11
CA ASP A 66 -4.80 -3.87 -10.66
C ASP A 66 -4.01 -3.43 -9.42
N THR A 67 -4.23 -4.16 -8.33
CA THR A 67 -3.61 -3.96 -7.01
C THR A 67 -2.44 -4.90 -6.76
N SER A 68 -2.19 -5.85 -7.67
CA SER A 68 -1.22 -6.93 -7.46
C SER A 68 0.24 -6.49 -7.47
N GLY A 69 0.50 -5.21 -7.75
CA GLY A 69 1.82 -4.60 -7.82
C GLY A 69 2.81 -5.34 -8.74
N PRO A 70 4.12 -5.28 -8.44
CA PRO A 70 5.16 -5.90 -9.26
C PRO A 70 5.06 -7.43 -9.34
N TYR A 71 4.33 -8.09 -8.45
CA TYR A 71 4.25 -9.56 -8.42
C TYR A 71 3.68 -10.18 -9.70
N THR A 72 2.83 -9.47 -10.44
CA THR A 72 2.26 -9.99 -11.69
C THR A 72 2.93 -9.42 -12.94
N ASP A 73 3.98 -8.62 -12.77
CA ASP A 73 4.79 -8.10 -13.86
C ASP A 73 5.88 -9.13 -14.22
N PRO A 74 5.86 -9.73 -15.42
CA PRO A 74 6.86 -10.72 -15.81
C PRO A 74 8.28 -10.15 -15.95
N ASN A 75 8.43 -8.82 -15.99
CA ASN A 75 9.72 -8.15 -16.06
C ASN A 75 10.26 -7.77 -14.66
N ALA A 76 9.43 -7.83 -13.62
CA ALA A 76 9.86 -7.55 -12.27
C ALA A 76 10.65 -8.72 -11.69
N ARG A 77 11.73 -8.42 -10.95
CA ARG A 77 12.50 -9.41 -10.19
C ARG A 77 12.13 -9.30 -8.72
N ILE A 78 11.37 -10.26 -8.22
CA ILE A 78 10.92 -10.29 -6.83
C ILE A 78 11.96 -11.02 -5.96
N ASP A 79 12.57 -10.31 -5.02
CA ASP A 79 13.39 -10.86 -3.95
C ASP A 79 12.87 -10.31 -2.62
N LEU A 80 12.09 -11.13 -1.90
CA LEU A 80 11.38 -10.67 -0.70
C LEU A 80 12.32 -10.19 0.41
N ARG A 81 13.59 -10.60 0.38
CA ARG A 81 14.61 -10.17 1.36
C ARG A 81 15.13 -8.76 1.08
N LYS A 82 15.04 -8.33 -0.19
CA LYS A 82 15.40 -6.96 -0.61
C LYS A 82 14.22 -6.01 -0.49
N GLY A 83 13.00 -6.53 -0.60
CA GLY A 83 11.78 -5.75 -0.67
C GLY A 83 11.50 -5.27 -2.09
N LEU A 84 10.39 -4.55 -2.25
CA LEU A 84 10.00 -3.94 -3.52
C LEU A 84 10.81 -2.69 -3.84
N GLU A 85 10.72 -2.25 -5.09
CA GLU A 85 11.34 -1.02 -5.56
C GLU A 85 10.70 0.22 -4.92
N ASP A 86 11.53 1.22 -4.63
CA ASP A 86 11.12 2.46 -3.97
C ASP A 86 10.55 3.50 -4.91
N ILE A 87 9.44 3.20 -5.56
CA ILE A 87 8.89 4.04 -6.62
C ILE A 87 8.58 5.48 -6.17
N ARG A 88 8.27 5.69 -4.88
CA ARG A 88 7.97 7.03 -4.32
C ARG A 88 9.16 7.76 -3.72
N ARG A 89 10.33 7.12 -3.59
CA ARG A 89 11.48 7.72 -2.87
C ARG A 89 11.82 9.10 -3.42
N HIS A 90 11.95 9.23 -4.73
CA HIS A 90 12.30 10.52 -5.34
C HIS A 90 11.23 11.60 -5.06
N TRP A 91 9.94 11.25 -5.11
CA TRP A 91 8.81 12.16 -4.86
C TRP A 91 8.77 12.68 -3.42
N ILE A 92 9.26 11.88 -2.47
CA ILE A 92 9.34 12.26 -1.06
C ILE A 92 10.56 13.15 -0.83
N GLU A 93 11.69 12.83 -1.46
CA GLU A 93 12.95 13.56 -1.28
C GLU A 93 12.93 14.93 -1.94
N GLU A 94 12.35 15.05 -3.13
CA GLU A 94 12.32 16.30 -3.90
C GLU A 94 11.51 17.42 -3.24
N ARG A 95 10.56 17.09 -2.33
CA ARG A 95 9.77 18.10 -1.60
C ARG A 95 10.60 18.87 -0.58
N GLY A 96 11.72 18.31 -0.12
CA GLY A 96 12.64 18.98 0.79
C GLY A 96 12.05 19.31 2.16
N ASP A 97 10.95 18.68 2.58
CA ASP A 97 10.22 18.98 3.82
C ASP A 97 10.29 17.86 4.88
N SER A 98 11.11 16.83 4.63
CA SER A 98 11.43 15.77 5.59
C SER A 98 12.94 15.51 5.68
N ASP A 99 13.39 15.12 6.87
CA ASP A 99 14.78 14.73 7.15
C ASP A 99 14.85 13.26 7.55
N ARG A 100 15.97 12.61 7.21
CA ARG A 100 16.28 11.27 7.72
C ARG A 100 16.74 11.39 9.17
N LEU A 101 16.21 10.52 10.03
CA LEU A 101 16.61 10.44 11.42
C LEU A 101 17.91 9.63 11.55
N PRO A 102 18.83 10.04 12.45
CA PRO A 102 20.09 9.31 12.66
C PRO A 102 19.87 7.94 13.32
N GLN A 103 18.75 7.75 14.01
CA GLN A 103 18.36 6.52 14.69
C GLN A 103 16.83 6.48 14.87
N LEU A 104 16.29 5.31 15.22
CA LEU A 104 14.89 5.13 15.58
C LEU A 104 14.52 5.98 16.81
N SER A 105 13.37 6.66 16.76
CA SER A 105 12.88 7.49 17.87
C SER A 105 12.15 6.67 18.91
N SER A 106 11.52 5.56 18.53
CA SER A 106 10.85 4.65 19.47
C SER A 106 11.85 3.95 20.40
N SER A 107 11.54 3.88 21.70
CA SER A 107 12.29 3.07 22.66
C SER A 107 12.18 1.59 22.33
N TYR A 108 10.97 1.09 22.04
CA TYR A 108 10.76 -0.30 21.68
C TYR A 108 11.46 -0.66 20.37
N GLY A 109 11.35 0.21 19.35
CA GLY A 109 12.08 0.02 18.08
C GLY A 109 13.59 -0.10 18.28
N ARG A 110 14.20 0.76 19.12
CA ARG A 110 15.62 0.65 19.46
C ARG A 110 15.96 -0.66 20.19
N GLN A 111 15.10 -1.10 21.12
CA GLN A 111 15.30 -2.37 21.84
C GLN A 111 15.27 -3.57 20.88
N ARG A 112 14.27 -3.65 19.97
CA ARG A 112 14.18 -4.72 18.95
C ARG A 112 15.37 -4.70 17.99
N ALA A 113 15.85 -3.52 17.60
CA ALA A 113 17.02 -3.39 16.74
C ALA A 113 18.32 -3.86 17.43
N ALA A 114 18.44 -3.65 18.74
CA ALA A 114 19.61 -4.04 19.53
C ALA A 114 19.58 -5.52 19.99
N ASP A 115 18.42 -6.17 19.95
CA ASP A 115 18.27 -7.57 20.35
C ASP A 115 18.82 -8.53 19.29
N GLY A 116 19.99 -9.12 19.56
CA GLY A 116 20.64 -10.07 18.66
C GLY A 116 19.91 -11.41 18.52
N SER A 117 18.97 -11.75 19.41
CA SER A 117 18.17 -12.98 19.27
C SER A 117 17.24 -12.91 18.05
N LEU A 118 16.94 -11.70 17.57
CA LEU A 118 16.04 -11.44 16.44
C LEU A 118 16.77 -11.38 15.09
N ASP A 119 18.09 -11.50 15.06
CA ASP A 119 18.91 -11.35 13.84
C ASP A 119 18.48 -12.31 12.72
N HIS A 120 17.97 -13.48 13.07
CA HIS A 120 17.51 -14.49 12.13
C HIS A 120 16.13 -14.20 11.50
N LEU A 121 15.39 -13.24 12.07
CA LEU A 121 14.09 -12.75 11.59
C LEU A 121 14.18 -11.36 10.97
N ARG A 122 15.29 -10.65 11.17
CA ARG A 122 15.42 -9.24 10.78
C ARG A 122 15.49 -9.10 9.26
N PHE A 123 14.74 -8.12 8.74
CA PHE A 123 14.80 -7.73 7.34
C PHE A 123 16.20 -7.19 6.98
N GLU A 124 16.74 -7.56 5.80
CA GLU A 124 18.16 -7.30 5.48
C GLU A 124 18.50 -5.82 5.32
N HIS A 125 17.53 -4.99 4.93
CA HIS A 125 17.76 -3.60 4.55
C HIS A 125 16.86 -2.65 5.34
N LEU A 126 17.27 -2.35 6.57
CA LEU A 126 16.65 -1.31 7.37
C LEU A 126 17.07 0.08 6.88
N ARG A 127 16.08 0.96 6.71
CA ARG A 127 16.29 2.34 6.27
C ARG A 127 16.18 3.26 7.46
N ALA A 128 17.00 4.31 7.45
CA ALA A 128 16.82 5.42 8.38
C ALA A 128 15.45 6.06 8.13
N PRO A 129 14.54 6.07 9.12
CA PRO A 129 13.21 6.62 8.94
C PRO A 129 13.29 8.13 8.68
N ARG A 130 12.34 8.64 7.91
CA ARG A 130 12.13 10.06 7.66
C ARG A 130 11.09 10.62 8.62
N ARG A 131 11.27 11.90 8.96
CA ARG A 131 10.30 12.71 9.72
C ARG A 131 10.17 14.08 9.07
N ALA A 132 8.98 14.67 9.13
CA ALA A 132 8.78 16.06 8.73
C ALA A 132 9.77 16.99 9.46
N LYS A 133 10.26 18.01 8.75
CA LYS A 133 11.03 19.12 9.33
C LYS A 133 10.20 19.86 10.38
N ALA A 134 10.86 20.50 11.33
CA ALA A 134 10.17 21.36 12.29
C ALA A 134 9.35 22.44 11.56
N GLY A 135 8.06 22.56 11.90
CA GLY A 135 7.13 23.50 11.24
C GLY A 135 6.60 23.04 9.87
N ALA A 136 7.07 21.90 9.34
CA ALA A 136 6.54 21.32 8.10
C ALA A 136 5.42 20.30 8.37
N ASN A 137 4.63 19.99 7.34
CA ASN A 137 3.62 18.94 7.37
C ASN A 137 3.64 18.21 6.03
N VAL A 138 3.81 16.89 6.08
CA VAL A 138 4.04 16.04 4.91
C VAL A 138 2.78 15.32 4.42
N SER A 139 1.60 15.64 4.97
CA SER A 139 0.35 14.96 4.62
C SER A 139 -0.21 15.42 3.27
N GLN A 140 -0.89 14.52 2.56
CA GLN A 140 -1.57 14.84 1.30
C GLN A 140 -2.63 15.93 1.49
N MET A 141 -3.34 15.95 2.62
CA MET A 141 -4.30 17.01 2.96
C MET A 141 -3.62 18.39 3.12
N HIS A 142 -2.40 18.43 3.65
CA HIS A 142 -1.64 19.68 3.77
C HIS A 142 -1.30 20.26 2.39
N TYR A 143 -0.72 19.44 1.50
CA TYR A 143 -0.40 19.89 0.13
C TYR A 143 -1.67 20.30 -0.62
N ALA A 144 -2.74 19.50 -0.50
CA ALA A 144 -4.01 19.77 -1.16
C ALA A 144 -4.58 21.15 -0.77
N ARG A 145 -4.58 21.48 0.53
CA ARG A 145 -5.05 22.78 1.03
C ARG A 145 -4.17 23.96 0.64
N LYS A 146 -2.89 23.71 0.31
CA LYS A 146 -1.99 24.71 -0.29
C LYS A 146 -2.18 24.88 -1.80
N GLY A 147 -3.09 24.13 -2.43
CA GLY A 147 -3.28 24.16 -3.88
C GLY A 147 -2.23 23.35 -4.66
N ILE A 148 -1.48 22.49 -3.98
CA ILE A 148 -0.41 21.69 -4.60
C ILE A 148 -0.98 20.34 -5.03
N VAL A 149 -0.80 20.00 -6.30
CA VAL A 149 -1.01 18.64 -6.84
C VAL A 149 0.31 17.88 -6.68
N THR A 150 0.29 16.79 -5.92
CA THR A 150 1.46 15.93 -5.69
C THR A 150 1.55 14.82 -6.74
N PRO A 151 2.73 14.17 -6.92
CA PRO A 151 2.83 12.96 -7.72
C PRO A 151 1.84 11.85 -7.33
N GLU A 152 1.52 11.69 -6.03
CA GLU A 152 0.50 10.71 -5.63
C GLU A 152 -0.92 11.11 -6.08
N MET A 153 -1.25 12.41 -6.09
CA MET A 153 -2.56 12.88 -6.59
C MET A 153 -2.70 12.66 -8.09
N GLU A 154 -1.62 12.85 -8.85
CA GLU A 154 -1.59 12.51 -10.27
C GLU A 154 -1.70 11.00 -10.50
N PHE A 155 -0.91 10.21 -9.75
CA PHE A 155 -0.91 8.75 -9.83
C PHE A 155 -2.32 8.18 -9.65
N VAL A 156 -3.02 8.56 -8.58
CA VAL A 156 -4.38 8.07 -8.32
C VAL A 156 -5.39 8.61 -9.34
N ALA A 157 -5.20 9.82 -9.88
CA ALA A 157 -6.07 10.35 -10.92
C ALA A 157 -6.01 9.48 -12.20
N ILE A 158 -4.81 9.12 -12.63
CA ILE A 158 -4.60 8.22 -13.78
C ILE A 158 -5.17 6.83 -13.47
N ARG A 159 -4.94 6.31 -12.26
CA ARG A 159 -5.37 4.97 -11.84
C ARG A 159 -6.90 4.85 -11.87
N GLU A 160 -7.61 5.86 -11.39
CA GLU A 160 -9.07 5.91 -11.35
C GLU A 160 -9.72 6.10 -12.73
N ARG A 161 -8.99 6.62 -13.72
CA ARG A 161 -9.50 6.74 -15.10
C ARG A 161 -9.56 5.42 -15.85
N LEU A 162 -8.75 4.42 -15.49
CA LEU A 162 -8.69 3.12 -16.17
C LEU A 162 -8.59 3.17 -17.71
N ARG A 163 -7.99 4.25 -18.26
CA ARG A 163 -7.95 4.54 -19.71
C ARG A 163 -9.33 4.55 -20.38
N LEU A 164 -10.39 4.88 -19.63
CA LEU A 164 -11.75 4.95 -20.16
C LEU A 164 -11.90 6.02 -21.24
N ASP A 165 -11.11 7.09 -21.18
CA ASP A 165 -11.10 8.13 -22.22
C ASP A 165 -10.63 7.58 -23.56
N GLU A 166 -9.52 6.83 -23.58
CA GLU A 166 -9.03 6.14 -24.79
C GLU A 166 -10.05 5.11 -25.31
N ALA A 167 -10.74 4.41 -24.41
CA ALA A 167 -11.79 3.46 -24.79
C ALA A 167 -13.01 4.15 -25.43
N ARG A 168 -13.37 5.35 -24.96
CA ARG A 168 -14.43 6.19 -25.55
C ARG A 168 -14.03 6.72 -26.92
N GLU A 169 -12.82 7.26 -27.04
CA GLU A 169 -12.28 7.78 -28.31
C GLU A 169 -12.20 6.71 -29.41
N ARG A 170 -11.86 5.47 -29.03
CA ARG A 170 -11.85 4.31 -29.94
C ARG A 170 -13.24 3.73 -30.22
N GLY A 171 -14.30 4.28 -29.62
CA GLY A 171 -15.67 3.79 -29.79
C GLY A 171 -15.95 2.42 -29.18
N LEU A 172 -15.10 1.96 -28.24
CA LEU A 172 -15.25 0.69 -27.51
C LEU A 172 -16.25 0.83 -26.37
N LEU A 173 -16.26 1.98 -25.70
CA LEU A 173 -17.22 2.31 -24.64
C LEU A 173 -18.28 3.30 -25.17
N ARG A 174 -19.33 2.77 -25.80
CA ARG A 174 -20.39 3.58 -26.43
C ARG A 174 -21.47 4.03 -25.44
N GLN A 175 -21.70 3.23 -24.40
CA GLN A 175 -22.75 3.47 -23.41
C GLN A 175 -22.25 3.02 -22.03
N GLN A 176 -22.57 3.79 -21.01
CA GLN A 176 -22.36 3.44 -19.60
C GLN A 176 -23.70 3.63 -18.89
N HIS A 177 -24.14 2.64 -18.13
CA HIS A 177 -25.35 2.78 -17.34
C HIS A 177 -25.16 3.92 -16.32
N PRO A 178 -26.09 4.90 -16.23
CA PRO A 178 -25.90 6.09 -15.38
C PRO A 178 -25.86 5.76 -13.89
N GLY A 179 -26.48 4.65 -13.49
CA GLY A 179 -26.59 4.23 -12.09
C GLY A 179 -27.41 5.23 -11.26
N PHE A 180 -27.37 5.06 -9.94
CA PHE A 180 -27.95 6.02 -8.99
C PHE A 180 -26.96 6.28 -7.86
N SER A 181 -26.36 7.48 -7.86
CA SER A 181 -25.22 7.81 -6.98
C SER A 181 -25.62 8.37 -5.61
N PHE A 182 -26.93 8.53 -5.36
CA PHE A 182 -27.48 9.17 -4.16
C PHE A 182 -26.85 10.55 -3.87
N GLY A 183 -26.62 11.35 -4.92
CA GLY A 183 -26.05 12.69 -4.82
C GLY A 183 -24.52 12.75 -4.71
N ALA A 184 -23.80 11.67 -5.04
CA ALA A 184 -22.35 11.74 -5.17
C ALA A 184 -21.94 12.61 -6.37
N SER A 185 -20.76 13.21 -6.29
CA SER A 185 -20.21 14.15 -7.27
C SER A 185 -19.13 13.46 -8.09
N ILE A 186 -19.47 12.35 -8.76
CA ILE A 186 -18.53 11.57 -9.58
C ILE A 186 -18.42 12.26 -10.94
N PRO A 187 -17.24 12.78 -11.33
CA PRO A 187 -17.05 13.42 -12.62
C PRO A 187 -16.95 12.37 -13.74
N GLN A 188 -17.09 12.81 -15.00
CA GLN A 188 -16.87 11.93 -16.16
C GLN A 188 -15.39 11.54 -16.33
N GLU A 189 -14.50 12.41 -15.86
CA GLU A 189 -13.04 12.28 -15.92
C GLU A 189 -12.45 12.70 -14.56
N ILE A 190 -11.56 11.87 -14.02
CA ILE A 190 -10.89 12.12 -12.73
C ILE A 190 -9.58 12.87 -13.00
N THR A 191 -9.51 14.18 -12.73
CA THR A 191 -8.28 14.97 -12.91
C THR A 191 -7.43 15.03 -11.63
N PRO A 192 -6.12 15.29 -11.72
CA PRO A 192 -5.29 15.53 -10.54
C PRO A 192 -5.82 16.69 -9.68
N GLU A 193 -6.39 17.72 -10.31
CA GLU A 193 -7.02 18.84 -9.61
C GLU A 193 -8.32 18.43 -8.90
N PHE A 194 -9.14 17.56 -9.51
CA PHE A 194 -10.31 17.00 -8.84
C PHE A 194 -9.90 16.20 -7.59
N VAL A 195 -8.89 15.33 -7.72
CA VAL A 195 -8.30 14.58 -6.60
C VAL A 195 -7.84 15.52 -5.49
N ARG A 196 -7.02 16.53 -5.82
CA ARG A 196 -6.57 17.56 -4.87
C ARG A 196 -7.75 18.22 -4.15
N SER A 197 -8.79 18.60 -4.90
CA SER A 197 -9.96 19.27 -4.34
C SER A 197 -10.75 18.39 -3.36
N GLU A 198 -10.87 17.08 -3.62
CA GLU A 198 -11.56 16.11 -2.74
C GLU A 198 -10.75 15.84 -1.47
N VAL A 199 -9.42 15.77 -1.60
CA VAL A 199 -8.50 15.63 -0.46
C VAL A 199 -8.48 16.90 0.40
N ALA A 200 -8.45 18.09 -0.19
CA ALA A 200 -8.43 19.36 0.54
C ALA A 200 -9.66 19.56 1.44
N ARG A 201 -10.84 19.15 0.94
CA ARG A 201 -12.12 19.23 1.65
C ARG A 201 -12.40 18.04 2.58
N GLY A 202 -11.47 17.08 2.68
CA GLY A 202 -11.58 15.92 3.56
C GLY A 202 -12.62 14.87 3.14
N ARG A 203 -13.02 14.83 1.86
CA ARG A 203 -13.94 13.82 1.31
C ARG A 203 -13.24 12.61 0.71
N ALA A 204 -11.93 12.70 0.51
CA ALA A 204 -11.08 11.61 0.11
C ALA A 204 -9.72 11.68 0.81
N ILE A 205 -9.03 10.54 0.89
CA ILE A 205 -7.69 10.41 1.47
C ILE A 205 -6.78 9.59 0.56
N ILE A 206 -5.48 9.84 0.66
CA ILE A 206 -4.42 9.02 0.05
C ILE A 206 -3.50 8.57 1.20
N PRO A 207 -3.70 7.36 1.75
CA PRO A 207 -2.88 6.82 2.84
C PRO A 207 -1.49 6.48 2.29
N ALA A 208 -0.50 7.32 2.58
CA ALA A 208 0.79 7.28 1.91
C ALA A 208 1.91 7.82 2.82
N ASN A 209 2.27 7.05 3.84
CA ASN A 209 3.33 7.40 4.78
C ASN A 209 4.65 7.64 4.01
N ILE A 210 5.43 8.65 4.45
CA ILE A 210 6.73 9.00 3.86
C ILE A 210 7.80 7.90 4.08
N ASN A 211 7.55 6.95 4.98
CA ASN A 211 8.41 5.80 5.24
C ASN A 211 7.95 4.52 4.50
N HIS A 212 6.94 4.63 3.63
CA HIS A 212 6.49 3.53 2.76
C HIS A 212 6.72 3.90 1.28
N PRO A 213 7.99 3.98 0.83
CA PRO A 213 8.31 4.37 -0.54
C PRO A 213 7.97 3.31 -1.60
N GLU A 214 7.73 2.05 -1.19
CA GLU A 214 7.34 0.93 -2.05
C GLU A 214 5.89 1.03 -2.56
N LEU A 215 5.08 1.86 -1.89
CA LEU A 215 3.65 2.02 -2.15
C LEU A 215 3.33 2.54 -3.56
N GLU A 216 2.41 1.87 -4.25
CA GLU A 216 1.64 2.36 -5.39
C GLU A 216 0.39 3.10 -4.87
N PRO A 217 0.31 4.45 -4.97
CA PRO A 217 -0.76 5.21 -4.33
C PRO A 217 -2.19 4.76 -4.69
N VAL A 218 -3.07 4.85 -3.69
CA VAL A 218 -4.51 4.56 -3.79
C VAL A 218 -5.28 5.72 -3.17
N ILE A 219 -6.44 6.08 -3.76
CA ILE A 219 -7.37 7.05 -3.19
C ILE A 219 -8.62 6.36 -2.64
N ILE A 220 -9.06 6.79 -1.46
CA ILE A 220 -10.28 6.32 -0.81
C ILE A 220 -11.21 7.51 -0.65
N GLY A 221 -12.40 7.45 -1.26
CA GLY A 221 -13.42 8.48 -1.16
C GLY A 221 -14.68 8.13 -1.95
N ARG A 222 -15.80 8.76 -1.60
CA ARG A 222 -17.13 8.44 -2.17
C ARG A 222 -17.23 8.64 -3.68
N ASN A 223 -16.42 9.54 -4.24
CA ASN A 223 -16.48 9.90 -5.66
C ASN A 223 -15.50 9.11 -6.54
N PHE A 224 -14.90 8.05 -6.01
CA PHE A 224 -13.91 7.18 -6.65
C PHE A 224 -14.42 5.74 -6.68
N LEU A 225 -13.70 4.83 -7.35
CA LEU A 225 -13.99 3.41 -7.28
C LEU A 225 -14.03 2.94 -5.83
N VAL A 226 -14.99 2.08 -5.49
CA VAL A 226 -15.05 1.47 -4.15
C VAL A 226 -13.78 0.64 -3.94
N LYS A 227 -13.14 0.82 -2.77
CA LYS A 227 -11.92 0.11 -2.38
C LYS A 227 -12.25 -0.97 -1.36
N ILE A 228 -11.50 -2.08 -1.40
CA ILE A 228 -11.64 -3.19 -0.46
C ILE A 228 -10.34 -3.44 0.31
N ASN A 229 -10.47 -3.89 1.56
CA ASN A 229 -9.33 -4.17 2.44
C ASN A 229 -9.21 -5.67 2.71
N GLY A 230 -8.00 -6.21 2.65
CA GLY A 230 -7.68 -7.56 3.14
C GLY A 230 -7.11 -7.52 4.56
N ASN A 231 -7.60 -8.37 5.45
CA ASN A 231 -7.02 -8.54 6.79
C ASN A 231 -6.09 -9.75 6.80
N ILE A 232 -4.88 -9.56 7.32
CA ILE A 232 -3.91 -10.60 7.61
C ILE A 232 -3.45 -10.44 9.06
N GLY A 233 -2.54 -11.28 9.52
CA GLY A 233 -1.96 -11.15 10.85
C GLY A 233 -1.65 -12.51 11.47
N ASN A 234 -0.53 -12.57 12.17
CA ASN A 234 -0.16 -13.73 12.96
C ASN A 234 -1.03 -13.80 14.23
N SER A 235 -1.16 -15.01 14.78
CA SER A 235 -1.83 -15.22 16.07
C SER A 235 -0.89 -15.88 17.06
N ALA A 236 -1.24 -15.87 18.34
CA ALA A 236 -0.50 -16.60 19.37
C ALA A 236 -0.43 -18.12 19.12
N LEU A 237 -1.33 -18.67 18.28
CA LEU A 237 -1.48 -20.10 18.03
C LEU A 237 -0.83 -20.56 16.72
N SER A 238 -0.70 -19.67 15.72
CA SER A 238 -0.19 -20.03 14.39
C SER A 238 0.26 -18.80 13.59
N SER A 239 1.07 -19.09 12.57
CA SER A 239 1.61 -18.21 11.53
C SER A 239 3.07 -17.79 11.69
N SER A 240 3.76 -17.71 10.55
CA SER A 240 5.14 -17.27 10.41
C SER A 240 5.24 -16.02 9.55
N ILE A 241 6.43 -15.40 9.48
CA ILE A 241 6.66 -14.20 8.67
C ILE A 241 6.34 -14.47 7.19
N GLU A 242 6.73 -15.65 6.70
CA GLU A 242 6.58 -16.08 5.32
C GLU A 242 5.11 -16.24 4.96
N GLU A 243 4.33 -16.89 5.82
CA GLU A 243 2.90 -17.04 5.62
C GLU A 243 2.18 -15.68 5.58
N GLU A 244 2.59 -14.70 6.40
CA GLU A 244 1.98 -13.37 6.36
C GLU A 244 2.31 -12.60 5.08
N VAL A 245 3.56 -12.70 4.60
CA VAL A 245 3.94 -12.10 3.31
C VAL A 245 3.22 -12.78 2.15
N GLU A 246 3.06 -14.11 2.18
CA GLU A 246 2.28 -14.86 1.19
C GLU A 246 0.79 -14.45 1.21
N LYS A 247 0.18 -14.36 2.40
CA LYS A 247 -1.21 -13.89 2.57
C LYS A 247 -1.41 -12.48 2.01
N MET A 248 -0.47 -11.57 2.28
CA MET A 248 -0.48 -10.22 1.71
C MET A 248 -0.42 -10.27 0.18
N ALA A 249 0.59 -10.95 -0.39
CA ALA A 249 0.76 -11.07 -1.83
C ALA A 249 -0.46 -11.73 -2.51
N TRP A 250 -1.08 -12.71 -1.85
CA TRP A 250 -2.30 -13.36 -2.31
C TRP A 250 -3.51 -12.43 -2.28
N GLY A 251 -3.69 -11.68 -1.18
CA GLY A 251 -4.78 -10.73 -1.04
C GLY A 251 -4.75 -9.65 -2.12
N ILE A 252 -3.58 -9.03 -2.34
CA ILE A 252 -3.43 -7.97 -3.36
C ILE A 252 -3.52 -8.53 -4.78
N ARG A 253 -3.12 -9.79 -5.02
CA ARG A 253 -3.30 -10.47 -6.31
C ARG A 253 -4.77 -10.55 -6.71
N TRP A 254 -5.66 -10.70 -5.75
CA TRP A 254 -7.10 -10.88 -5.98
C TRP A 254 -7.93 -9.61 -5.73
N GLY A 255 -7.28 -8.45 -5.62
CA GLY A 255 -7.97 -7.16 -5.63
C GLY A 255 -8.03 -6.42 -4.30
N ALA A 256 -7.31 -6.86 -3.26
CA ALA A 256 -7.21 -6.05 -2.04
C ALA A 256 -6.48 -4.72 -2.32
N ASP A 257 -7.19 -3.60 -2.17
CA ASP A 257 -6.66 -2.25 -2.39
C ASP A 257 -5.80 -1.75 -1.22
N THR A 258 -6.07 -2.28 -0.03
CA THR A 258 -5.28 -2.05 1.19
C THR A 258 -5.17 -3.36 1.96
N ILE A 259 -4.16 -3.47 2.82
CA ILE A 259 -3.99 -4.61 3.73
C ILE A 259 -3.88 -4.08 5.15
N MET A 260 -4.53 -4.75 6.10
CA MET A 260 -4.28 -4.52 7.52
C MET A 260 -3.52 -5.69 8.14
N ASP A 261 -2.42 -5.37 8.81
CA ASP A 261 -1.72 -6.30 9.70
C ASP A 261 -2.39 -6.24 11.08
N LEU A 262 -3.13 -7.30 11.41
CA LEU A 262 -3.83 -7.48 12.69
C LEU A 262 -3.11 -8.48 13.60
N SER A 263 -1.80 -8.66 13.41
CA SER A 263 -0.96 -9.56 14.20
C SER A 263 -1.08 -9.29 15.71
N THR A 264 -1.28 -10.36 16.48
CA THR A 264 -1.34 -10.33 17.96
C THR A 264 -0.37 -11.31 18.63
N GLY A 265 0.39 -12.07 17.82
CA GLY A 265 1.34 -13.07 18.29
C GLY A 265 2.71 -12.50 18.64
N LYS A 266 3.73 -13.36 18.66
CA LYS A 266 5.13 -12.94 18.87
C LYS A 266 5.66 -12.20 17.65
N ASN A 267 6.67 -11.36 17.86
CA ASN A 267 7.46 -10.73 16.79
C ASN A 267 6.64 -9.89 15.80
N ILE A 268 5.57 -9.23 16.28
CA ILE A 268 4.71 -8.34 15.50
C ILE A 268 5.55 -7.29 14.74
N HIS A 269 6.57 -6.74 15.39
CA HIS A 269 7.46 -5.74 14.80
C HIS A 269 8.18 -6.26 13.55
N GLU A 270 8.80 -7.43 13.64
CA GLU A 270 9.57 -8.04 12.57
C GLU A 270 8.66 -8.50 11.44
N THR A 271 7.55 -9.18 11.76
CA THR A 271 6.55 -9.59 10.76
C THR A 271 6.06 -8.40 9.95
N ARG A 272 5.71 -7.30 10.61
CA ARG A 272 5.24 -6.08 9.95
C ARG A 272 6.30 -5.43 9.06
N GLU A 273 7.57 -5.47 9.47
CA GLU A 273 8.66 -4.96 8.63
C GLU A 273 8.75 -5.71 7.30
N TRP A 274 8.65 -7.04 7.33
CA TRP A 274 8.62 -7.85 6.10
C TRP A 274 7.40 -7.56 5.25
N ILE A 275 6.22 -7.36 5.85
CA ILE A 275 4.99 -7.01 5.13
C ILE A 275 5.16 -5.65 4.43
N LEU A 276 5.56 -4.60 5.16
CA LEU A 276 5.70 -3.24 4.64
C LEU A 276 6.70 -3.16 3.49
N ARG A 277 7.90 -3.75 3.66
CA ARG A 277 8.94 -3.72 2.62
C ARG A 277 8.55 -4.50 1.36
N ASN A 278 7.54 -5.36 1.45
CA ASN A 278 7.03 -6.17 0.36
C ASN A 278 5.63 -5.76 -0.12
N SER A 279 5.05 -4.69 0.43
CA SER A 279 3.70 -4.25 0.06
C SER A 279 3.73 -3.13 -0.96
N PRO A 280 3.05 -3.27 -2.11
CA PRO A 280 2.80 -2.17 -3.03
C PRO A 280 1.50 -1.42 -2.68
N VAL A 281 0.73 -1.88 -1.68
CA VAL A 281 -0.55 -1.28 -1.26
C VAL A 281 -0.45 -0.68 0.13
N PRO A 282 -1.33 0.26 0.52
CA PRO A 282 -1.32 0.83 1.86
C PRO A 282 -1.48 -0.23 2.94
N ILE A 283 -0.65 -0.13 3.99
CA ILE A 283 -0.71 -0.99 5.17
C ILE A 283 -1.34 -0.24 6.33
N GLY A 284 -2.40 -0.83 6.90
CA GLY A 284 -3.02 -0.38 8.13
C GLY A 284 -2.71 -1.27 9.33
N THR A 285 -2.85 -0.71 10.52
CA THR A 285 -2.76 -1.48 11.78
C THR A 285 -3.80 -1.01 12.79
N VAL A 286 -3.92 -1.77 13.88
CA VAL A 286 -4.59 -1.33 15.11
C VAL A 286 -3.52 -1.22 16.20
N PRO A 287 -2.94 -0.03 16.45
CA PRO A 287 -1.76 0.11 17.33
C PRO A 287 -1.98 -0.42 18.76
N ILE A 288 -3.22 -0.45 19.24
CA ILE A 288 -3.56 -0.97 20.57
C ILE A 288 -3.20 -2.46 20.73
N TYR A 289 -3.18 -3.26 19.65
CA TYR A 289 -2.87 -4.69 19.73
C TYR A 289 -1.41 -4.93 20.12
N GLN A 290 -0.49 -4.19 19.49
CA GLN A 290 0.91 -4.26 19.87
C GLN A 290 1.15 -3.58 21.22
N ALA A 291 0.47 -2.48 21.53
CA ALA A 291 0.59 -1.83 22.84
C ALA A 291 0.16 -2.77 23.98
N LEU A 292 -0.88 -3.59 23.76
CA LEU A 292 -1.35 -4.61 24.70
C LEU A 292 -0.34 -5.74 24.88
N GLU A 293 0.35 -6.15 23.81
CA GLU A 293 1.44 -7.14 23.89
C GLU A 293 2.61 -6.63 24.73
N LYS A 294 2.98 -5.35 24.60
CA LYS A 294 4.04 -4.70 25.41
C LYS A 294 3.78 -4.72 26.92
N VAL A 295 2.52 -4.86 27.33
CA VAL A 295 2.11 -4.96 28.75
C VAL A 295 1.65 -6.37 29.14
N GLY A 296 2.05 -7.39 28.37
CA GLY A 296 1.76 -8.78 28.68
C GLY A 296 0.28 -9.15 28.64
N GLY A 297 -0.54 -8.39 27.89
CA GLY A 297 -1.97 -8.65 27.77
C GLY A 297 -2.84 -8.00 28.85
N VAL A 298 -2.28 -7.24 29.78
CA VAL A 298 -3.03 -6.58 30.87
C VAL A 298 -3.50 -5.20 30.42
N ALA A 299 -4.79 -5.06 30.13
CA ALA A 299 -5.35 -3.84 29.54
C ALA A 299 -5.24 -2.62 30.47
N GLU A 300 -5.29 -2.83 31.78
CA GLU A 300 -5.18 -1.79 32.82
C GLU A 300 -3.80 -1.14 32.88
N GLU A 301 -2.77 -1.83 32.39
CA GLU A 301 -1.40 -1.33 32.34
C GLU A 301 -1.13 -0.48 31.08
N LEU A 302 -2.13 -0.34 30.19
CA LEU A 302 -2.02 0.52 29.03
C LEU A 302 -1.98 1.99 29.45
N THR A 303 -0.92 2.68 29.03
CA THR A 303 -0.73 4.11 29.27
C THR A 303 -0.53 4.87 27.96
N TRP A 304 -0.70 6.19 28.01
CA TRP A 304 -0.39 7.05 26.87
C TRP A 304 1.06 6.90 26.40
N ASP A 305 2.03 6.75 27.29
CA ASP A 305 3.44 6.62 26.91
C ASP A 305 3.71 5.37 26.07
N ILE A 306 3.07 4.25 26.40
CA ILE A 306 3.15 2.99 25.63
C ILE A 306 2.47 3.13 24.28
N MET A 307 1.29 3.75 24.24
CA MET A 307 0.58 4.04 22.99
C MET A 307 1.38 4.98 22.09
N ARG A 308 1.94 6.07 22.64
CA ARG A 308 2.79 7.02 21.91
C ARG A 308 4.01 6.34 21.30
N ASP A 309 4.73 5.54 22.09
CA ASP A 309 5.91 4.82 21.60
C ASP A 309 5.54 3.86 20.45
N THR A 310 4.40 3.17 20.57
CA THR A 310 3.88 2.26 19.54
C THR A 310 3.47 2.99 18.26
N LEU A 311 2.85 4.16 18.37
CA LEU A 311 2.52 5.00 17.21
C LEU A 311 3.78 5.48 16.49
N ILE A 312 4.79 5.93 17.23
CA ILE A 312 6.08 6.38 16.66
C ILE A 312 6.77 5.22 15.95
N GLU A 313 6.86 4.06 16.59
CA GLU A 313 7.46 2.84 16.04
C GLU A 313 6.84 2.50 14.68
N GLN A 314 5.51 2.39 14.62
CA GLN A 314 4.81 1.99 13.41
C GLN A 314 4.86 3.07 12.31
N ALA A 315 4.86 4.34 12.70
CA ALA A 315 5.01 5.45 11.75
C ALA A 315 6.42 5.48 11.13
N GLU A 316 7.46 5.13 11.90
CA GLU A 316 8.84 4.99 11.41
C GLU A 316 9.01 3.78 10.49
N GLN A 317 8.29 2.68 10.72
CA GLN A 317 8.29 1.52 9.81
C GLN A 317 7.61 1.81 8.46
N GLY A 318 6.58 2.67 8.46
CA GLY A 318 5.84 3.04 7.25
C GLY A 318 4.36 2.69 7.24
N VAL A 319 3.73 2.37 8.38
CA VAL A 319 2.28 2.15 8.41
C VAL A 319 1.53 3.39 7.91
N ASP A 320 0.60 3.20 6.96
CA ASP A 320 -0.06 4.30 6.24
C ASP A 320 -1.28 4.85 6.96
N TYR A 321 -1.96 4.03 7.75
CA TYR A 321 -3.11 4.45 8.55
C TYR A 321 -3.27 3.63 9.83
N PHE A 322 -3.84 4.27 10.85
CA PHE A 322 -4.11 3.67 12.14
C PHE A 322 -5.60 3.63 12.42
N THR A 323 -6.10 2.46 12.78
CA THR A 323 -7.41 2.34 13.43
C THR A 323 -7.25 2.64 14.92
N ILE A 324 -7.80 3.77 15.36
CA ILE A 324 -7.75 4.21 16.77
C ILE A 324 -9.17 4.32 17.30
N HIS A 325 -9.49 3.54 18.33
CA HIS A 325 -10.81 3.49 18.97
C HIS A 325 -11.08 4.67 19.93
N ALA A 326 -10.75 5.90 19.52
CA ALA A 326 -10.91 7.10 20.35
C ALA A 326 -12.39 7.50 20.57
N GLY A 327 -13.34 6.84 19.90
CA GLY A 327 -14.77 7.03 20.09
C GLY A 327 -15.36 6.26 21.29
N VAL A 328 -14.61 5.32 21.89
CA VAL A 328 -15.04 4.55 23.06
C VAL A 328 -14.76 5.37 24.32
N LEU A 329 -15.73 6.19 24.70
CA LEU A 329 -15.64 7.08 25.86
C LEU A 329 -16.27 6.40 27.07
N LEU A 330 -15.75 6.67 28.27
CA LEU A 330 -16.24 6.06 29.52
C LEU A 330 -17.76 6.15 29.75
N ARG A 331 -18.42 7.15 29.15
CA ARG A 331 -19.85 7.44 29.31
C ARG A 331 -20.78 6.69 28.33
N TYR A 332 -20.23 5.91 27.39
CA TYR A 332 -20.99 5.17 26.37
C TYR A 332 -21.10 3.70 26.75
#